data_AF-A0A0R3QBE1-F1
#
_entry.id   AF-A0A0R3QBE1-F1
#
_cell.length_a   1.000
_cell.length_b   1.000
_cell.length_c   1.000
_cell.angle_alpha   90.00
_cell.angle_beta   90.00
_cell.angle_gamma   90.00
#
_symmetry.space_group_name_H-M   'P 1'
#
loop_
_entity.id
_entity.type
_entity.pdbx_description
1 polymer ?
#
loop_
_entity_poly.entity_id
_entity_poly.type
_entity_poly.pdbx_seq_one_letter_code
_entity_poly.pdbx_strand_id
1 'polypeptide(L)'
;MGLTCSPIDVEKERVLSLLPQELSVIAIQIEAYCDIVKESGIILKCKGDYESAMKFLESRQHVFEIPEDVDDEDNQDDMDGKQSPLACHDKRRRISMKELIAERRNAIVAPHPIHIEMEIACQDDICVTLVLQFIPGLRSIGVIAKLNRIPTSVYGNALFDVSLLSELFDGDDGSKCVNSAGQAKLDQLQISVADLESKIGRFYIFAQKMAGINDEITSKNSQLCEIIHSVVGKIRSRVRSRCVLARITHSLRMFFFF
;
A
#
# COMPACT_ATOMS: atom_id res chain seq x y z
N MET A 1 11.42 -32.68 3.86
CA MET A 1 12.55 -32.95 2.93
C MET A 1 12.00 -32.89 1.52
N GLY A 2 12.35 -31.86 0.76
CA GLY A 2 11.89 -31.68 -0.61
C GLY A 2 11.65 -30.22 -1.00
N LEU A 3 12.63 -29.33 -0.74
CA LEU A 3 12.70 -28.03 -1.40
C LEU A 3 12.95 -28.31 -2.88
N THR A 4 11.95 -28.14 -3.73
CA THR A 4 12.20 -28.00 -5.17
C THR A 4 12.67 -26.57 -5.41
N CYS A 5 13.94 -26.32 -5.10
CA CYS A 5 14.67 -25.14 -5.53
C CYS A 5 14.72 -25.12 -7.06
N SER A 6 13.87 -24.31 -7.69
CA SER A 6 14.36 -23.46 -8.78
C SER A 6 15.41 -22.50 -8.19
N PRO A 7 16.40 -22.02 -8.94
CA PRO A 7 17.47 -21.19 -8.38
C PRO A 7 16.81 -19.93 -7.80
N ILE A 8 16.70 -19.89 -6.48
CA ILE A 8 16.24 -18.72 -5.76
C ILE A 8 17.36 -17.70 -5.95
N ASP A 9 17.10 -16.84 -6.91
CA ASP A 9 17.80 -15.60 -7.20
C ASP A 9 18.23 -14.98 -5.86
N VAL A 10 19.54 -14.90 -5.59
CA VAL A 10 20.10 -14.42 -4.31
C VAL A 10 19.56 -13.03 -3.95
N GLU A 11 19.11 -12.27 -4.94
CA GLU A 11 18.42 -10.99 -4.79
C GLU A 11 17.04 -11.12 -4.14
N LYS A 12 16.26 -12.17 -4.44
CA LYS A 12 14.95 -12.40 -3.82
C LYS A 12 15.06 -12.65 -2.32
N GLU A 13 16.04 -13.43 -1.89
CA GLU A 13 16.26 -13.72 -0.47
C GLU A 13 16.70 -12.46 0.31
N ARG A 14 17.52 -11.60 -0.32
CA ARG A 14 17.93 -10.30 0.26
C ARG A 14 16.81 -9.26 0.29
N VAL A 15 15.93 -9.25 -0.70
CA VAL A 15 14.74 -8.37 -0.71
C VAL A 15 13.72 -8.83 0.33
N LEU A 16 13.57 -10.15 0.51
CA LEU A 16 12.71 -10.72 1.56
C LEU A 16 13.20 -10.38 2.98
N SER A 17 14.52 -10.26 3.21
CA SER A 17 15.04 -9.89 4.53
C SER A 17 14.74 -8.44 4.94
N LEU A 18 14.49 -7.55 3.97
CA LEU A 18 14.13 -6.15 4.21
C LEU A 18 12.62 -5.89 4.13
N LEU A 19 11.82 -6.95 3.99
CA LEU A 19 10.39 -6.84 3.80
C LEU A 19 9.72 -6.52 5.16
N PRO A 20 8.81 -5.52 5.22
CA PRO A 20 8.09 -5.19 6.46
C PRO A 20 7.39 -6.42 7.05
N GLN A 21 7.38 -6.55 8.37
CA GLN A 21 6.82 -7.70 9.06
C GLN A 21 5.39 -8.02 8.59
N GLU A 22 4.59 -6.99 8.38
CA GLU A 22 3.19 -7.05 7.94
C GLU A 22 3.05 -7.68 6.55
N LEU A 23 3.94 -7.35 5.62
CA LEU A 23 3.97 -7.94 4.29
C LEU A 23 4.53 -9.37 4.32
N SER A 24 5.48 -9.66 5.22
CA SER A 24 6.07 -10.99 5.37
C SER A 24 5.05 -11.99 5.87
N VAL A 25 4.20 -11.56 6.83
CA VAL A 25 3.07 -12.34 7.34
C VAL A 25 2.12 -12.69 6.20
N ILE A 26 1.76 -11.73 5.34
CA ILE A 26 0.91 -11.99 4.17
C ILE A 26 1.56 -13.01 3.23
N ALA A 27 2.84 -12.82 2.88
CA ALA A 27 3.54 -13.69 1.94
C ALA A 27 3.54 -15.16 2.42
N ILE A 28 3.94 -15.39 3.68
CA ILE A 28 4.01 -16.73 4.28
C ILE A 28 2.62 -17.37 4.33
N GLN A 29 1.59 -16.60 4.68
CA GLN A 29 0.24 -17.14 4.76
C GLN A 29 -0.36 -17.47 3.40
N ILE A 30 -0.09 -16.66 2.38
CA ILE A 30 -0.51 -16.97 1.01
C ILE A 30 0.19 -18.23 0.51
N GLU A 31 1.49 -18.37 0.75
CA GLU A 31 2.25 -19.57 0.42
C GLU A 31 1.66 -20.81 1.10
N ALA A 32 1.42 -20.73 2.41
CA ALA A 32 0.77 -21.79 3.16
C ALA A 32 -0.64 -22.11 2.64
N TYR A 33 -1.43 -21.10 2.28
CA TYR A 33 -2.76 -21.28 1.68
C TYR A 33 -2.68 -22.01 0.32
N CYS A 34 -1.76 -21.60 -0.56
CA CYS A 34 -1.55 -22.22 -1.86
C CYS A 34 -1.16 -23.70 -1.71
N ASP A 35 -0.32 -24.03 -0.73
CA ASP A 35 0.10 -25.40 -0.43
C ASP A 35 -1.05 -26.26 0.09
N ILE A 36 -1.87 -25.72 1.01
CA ILE A 36 -2.99 -26.45 1.62
C ILE A 36 -4.11 -26.69 0.60
N VAL A 37 -4.51 -25.66 -0.13
CA VAL A 37 -5.63 -25.72 -1.10
C VAL A 37 -5.20 -26.28 -2.45
N LYS A 38 -3.89 -26.43 -2.69
CA LYS A 38 -3.29 -26.77 -4.00
C LYS A 38 -3.77 -25.82 -5.09
N GLU A 39 -3.83 -24.54 -4.73
CA GLU A 39 -4.35 -23.46 -5.58
C GLU A 39 -3.25 -23.00 -6.55
N SER A 40 -3.28 -23.44 -7.80
CA SER A 40 -2.30 -23.04 -8.83
C SER A 40 -2.60 -21.69 -9.48
N GLY A 41 -3.75 -21.08 -9.15
CA GLY A 41 -4.20 -19.82 -9.73
C GLY A 41 -3.71 -18.55 -9.03
N ILE A 42 -2.89 -18.67 -7.98
CA ILE A 42 -2.34 -17.52 -7.26
C ILE A 42 -0.83 -17.47 -7.45
N ILE A 43 -0.32 -16.32 -7.86
CA ILE A 43 1.12 -16.09 -8.04
C ILE A 43 1.52 -14.89 -7.20
N LEU A 44 2.46 -15.09 -6.28
CA LEU A 44 3.03 -14.03 -5.46
C LEU A 44 4.36 -13.55 -6.04
N LYS A 45 4.54 -12.23 -6.16
CA LYS A 45 5.77 -11.61 -6.63
C LYS A 45 6.16 -10.48 -5.67
N CYS A 46 7.31 -10.59 -5.04
CA CYS A 46 7.89 -9.48 -4.28
C CYS A 46 8.64 -8.57 -5.24
N LYS A 47 8.35 -7.27 -5.21
CA LYS A 47 9.02 -6.26 -6.03
C LYS A 47 9.54 -5.13 -5.15
N GLY A 48 10.72 -4.64 -5.47
CA GLY A 48 11.35 -3.53 -4.78
C GLY A 48 12.86 -3.62 -4.87
N ASP A 49 13.50 -2.46 -4.82
CA ASP A 49 14.95 -2.37 -4.88
C ASP A 49 15.54 -2.43 -3.47
N TYR A 50 16.49 -3.35 -3.27
CA TYR A 50 17.19 -3.53 -2.00
C TYR A 50 17.87 -2.24 -1.53
N GLU A 51 18.56 -1.54 -2.44
CA GLU A 51 19.30 -0.31 -2.12
C GLU A 51 18.37 0.85 -1.74
N SER A 52 17.22 0.97 -2.42
CA SER A 52 16.19 1.96 -2.08
C SER A 52 15.56 1.66 -0.72
N ALA A 53 15.35 0.38 -0.38
CA ALA A 53 14.85 -0.03 0.93
C ALA A 53 15.83 0.26 2.06
N MET A 54 17.12 -0.01 1.84
CA MET A 54 18.17 0.30 2.82
C MET A 54 18.28 1.81 3.06
N LYS A 55 18.33 2.61 1.99
CA LYS A 55 18.34 4.08 2.08
C LYS A 55 17.09 4.64 2.75
N PHE A 56 15.92 4.03 2.51
CA PHE A 56 14.67 4.44 3.14
C PHE A 56 14.68 4.19 4.65
N LEU A 57 15.24 3.05 5.09
CA LEU A 57 15.43 2.74 6.51
C LEU A 57 16.40 3.71 7.18
N GLU A 58 17.55 3.97 6.56
CA GLU A 58 18.57 4.91 7.07
C GLU A 58 18.04 6.35 7.13
N SER A 59 17.40 6.82 6.05
CA SER A 59 16.81 8.17 5.99
C SER A 59 15.75 8.36 7.07
N ARG A 60 15.01 7.30 7.42
CA ARG A 60 13.99 7.39 8.46
C ARG A 60 14.57 7.35 9.86
N GLN A 61 15.63 6.57 10.12
CA GLN A 61 16.39 6.69 11.38
C GLN A 61 16.86 8.13 11.59
N HIS A 62 17.37 8.77 10.53
CA HIS A 62 17.87 10.13 10.57
C HIS A 62 16.77 11.22 10.68
N VAL A 63 15.51 10.91 10.35
CA VAL A 63 14.34 11.81 10.51
C VAL A 63 13.74 11.73 11.92
N PHE A 64 13.95 10.63 12.65
CA PHE A 64 13.56 10.50 14.06
C PHE A 64 14.61 11.03 15.04
N GLU A 65 15.86 11.16 14.60
CA GLU A 65 16.86 12.02 15.25
C GLU A 65 16.51 13.48 14.94
N ILE A 66 15.64 14.04 15.79
CA ILE A 66 15.41 15.48 15.85
C ILE A 66 16.79 16.14 16.03
N PRO A 67 17.17 17.17 15.25
CA PRO A 67 18.27 18.03 15.64
C PRO A 67 17.88 18.68 16.96
N GLU A 68 18.46 18.19 18.06
CA GLU A 68 18.51 18.91 19.33
C GLU A 68 19.37 20.17 19.14
N ASP A 69 18.86 21.16 18.42
CA ASP A 69 19.34 22.54 18.48
C ASP A 69 18.12 23.42 18.75
N VAL A 70 17.59 23.25 19.96
CA VAL A 70 16.82 24.28 20.64
C VAL A 70 17.85 25.28 21.13
N ASP A 71 18.02 26.39 20.42
CA ASP A 71 18.72 27.54 20.98
C ASP A 71 17.65 28.57 21.38
N ASP A 72 17.14 28.38 22.59
CA ASP A 72 16.47 29.41 23.37
C ASP A 72 17.55 30.39 23.86
N GLU A 73 17.98 31.33 23.02
CA GLU A 73 18.66 32.53 23.49
C GLU A 73 17.68 33.70 23.56
N ASP A 74 16.86 33.68 24.62
CA ASP A 74 16.29 34.88 25.21
C ASP A 74 17.36 35.49 26.14
N ASN A 75 18.08 36.50 25.67
CA ASN A 75 18.81 37.41 26.54
C ASN A 75 18.69 38.85 26.03
N GLN A 76 18.30 39.72 26.96
CA GLN A 76 17.94 41.13 26.80
C GLN A 76 19.12 42.07 26.48
N ASP A 77 18.77 43.13 25.75
CA ASP A 77 19.25 44.53 25.81
C ASP A 77 20.75 44.91 25.68
N ASP A 78 21.02 45.75 24.68
CA ASP A 78 21.53 47.14 24.76
C ASP A 78 22.66 47.56 23.78
N MET A 79 22.33 48.60 22.99
CA MET A 79 23.10 49.76 22.49
C MET A 79 24.46 49.64 21.75
N ASP A 80 24.43 50.27 20.55
CA ASP A 80 25.42 51.14 19.89
C ASP A 80 26.71 50.59 19.23
N GLY A 81 26.92 51.00 17.96
CA GLY A 81 28.25 51.36 17.44
C GLY A 81 28.97 50.46 16.41
N LYS A 82 28.84 50.86 15.12
CA LYS A 82 29.87 50.87 14.03
C LYS A 82 30.26 49.57 13.27
N GLN A 83 29.91 49.57 11.97
CA GLN A 83 30.66 49.19 10.74
C GLN A 83 31.86 48.23 10.88
N SER A 84 32.12 47.19 10.08
CA SER A 84 31.60 46.64 8.80
C SER A 84 32.40 45.32 8.50
N PRO A 85 32.52 44.78 7.27
CA PRO A 85 31.72 43.67 6.74
C PRO A 85 32.58 42.46 6.29
N LEU A 86 32.42 41.27 6.88
CA LEU A 86 33.06 40.05 6.36
C LEU A 86 32.16 38.82 6.48
N ALA A 87 31.71 38.37 5.30
CA ALA A 87 31.53 36.98 4.90
C ALA A 87 31.09 35.97 5.96
N CYS A 88 29.77 35.75 6.03
CA CYS A 88 29.26 34.39 5.94
C CYS A 88 27.85 34.45 5.36
N HIS A 89 27.75 34.35 4.03
CA HIS A 89 26.50 33.99 3.38
C HIS A 89 26.24 32.50 3.59
N ASP A 90 26.07 32.08 4.85
CA ASP A 90 25.39 30.83 5.12
C ASP A 90 23.91 31.11 5.00
N LYS A 91 23.43 31.10 3.75
CA LYS A 91 22.01 31.15 3.42
C LYS A 91 21.41 29.82 3.87
N ARG A 92 21.31 29.64 5.19
CA ARG A 92 20.45 28.66 5.85
C ARG A 92 19.06 29.01 5.36
N ARG A 93 18.64 28.38 4.25
CA ARG A 93 17.31 28.56 3.69
C ARG A 93 16.36 28.27 4.83
N ARG A 94 15.71 29.31 5.36
CA ARG A 94 14.61 29.17 6.29
C ARG A 94 13.52 28.44 5.52
N ILE A 95 13.49 27.12 5.64
CA ILE A 95 12.42 26.29 5.10
C ILE A 95 11.15 26.79 5.78
N SER A 96 10.18 27.23 4.98
CA SER A 96 8.94 27.79 5.52
C SER A 96 8.22 26.73 6.34
N MET A 97 7.52 27.11 7.42
CA MET A 97 6.72 26.17 8.22
C MET A 97 5.75 25.35 7.36
N LYS A 98 5.24 25.94 6.26
CA LYS A 98 4.40 25.23 5.27
C LYS A 98 5.15 24.14 4.51
N GLU A 99 6.42 24.36 4.22
CA GLU A 99 7.30 23.45 3.48
C GLU A 99 7.77 22.30 4.39
N LEU A 100 8.04 22.57 5.66
CA LEU A 100 8.25 21.54 6.70
C LEU A 100 7.01 20.65 6.92
N ILE A 101 5.81 21.24 6.91
CA ILE A 101 4.55 20.48 7.01
C ILE A 101 4.35 19.61 5.75
N ALA A 102 4.70 20.12 4.56
CA ALA A 102 4.61 19.37 3.31
C ALA A 102 5.64 18.22 3.24
N GLU A 103 6.88 18.42 3.70
CA GLU A 103 7.88 17.36 3.83
C GLU A 103 7.47 16.30 4.84
N ARG A 104 6.97 16.71 6.02
CA ARG A 104 6.42 15.77 7.01
C ARG A 104 5.21 15.00 6.47
N ARG A 105 4.35 15.67 5.69
CA ARG A 105 3.22 15.04 4.97
C ARG A 105 3.70 13.95 4.03
N ASN A 106 4.70 14.24 3.20
CA ASN A 106 5.24 13.27 2.25
C ASN A 106 5.96 12.11 2.98
N ALA A 107 6.66 12.39 4.07
CA ALA A 107 7.37 11.37 4.85
C ALA A 107 6.42 10.40 5.59
N ILE A 108 5.29 10.89 6.11
CA ILE A 108 4.30 10.06 6.83
C ILE A 108 3.56 9.13 5.87
N VAL A 109 3.31 9.60 4.66
CA VAL A 109 2.53 8.87 3.65
C VAL A 109 3.42 8.07 2.69
N ALA A 110 4.75 8.22 2.78
CA ALA A 110 5.68 7.48 1.93
C ALA A 110 5.50 5.96 2.09
N PRO A 111 5.16 5.24 1.00
CA PRO A 111 5.08 3.79 1.03
C PRO A 111 6.49 3.19 1.15
N HIS A 112 6.56 2.00 1.71
CA HIS A 112 7.77 1.22 1.72
C HIS A 112 8.18 0.86 0.27
N PRO A 113 9.46 0.98 -0.11
CA PRO A 113 9.92 0.74 -1.49
C PRO A 113 9.75 -0.73 -1.92
N ILE A 114 9.73 -1.66 -0.96
CA ILE A 114 9.38 -3.06 -1.21
C ILE A 114 7.87 -3.26 -1.02
N HIS A 115 7.23 -3.83 -2.03
CA HIS A 115 5.82 -4.15 -2.08
C HIS A 115 5.57 -5.56 -2.63
N ILE A 116 4.39 -6.10 -2.39
CA ILE A 116 3.98 -7.43 -2.86
C ILE A 116 2.95 -7.27 -3.97
N GLU A 117 3.16 -7.95 -5.09
CA GLU A 117 2.14 -8.15 -6.11
C GLU A 117 1.57 -9.57 -6.00
N MET A 118 0.28 -9.66 -5.71
CA MET A 118 -0.48 -10.90 -5.69
C MET A 118 -1.35 -10.97 -6.95
N GLU A 119 -1.04 -11.89 -7.84
CA GLU A 119 -1.81 -12.14 -9.07
C GLU A 119 -2.76 -13.31 -8.84
N ILE A 120 -4.06 -13.07 -9.04
CA ILE A 120 -5.14 -14.03 -8.87
C ILE A 120 -5.75 -14.28 -10.25
N ALA A 121 -5.51 -15.49 -10.77
CA ALA A 121 -6.20 -15.98 -11.95
C ALA A 121 -7.69 -16.17 -11.62
N CYS A 122 -8.53 -15.55 -12.45
CA CYS A 122 -9.97 -15.65 -12.43
C CYS A 122 -10.44 -16.41 -13.67
N GLN A 123 -11.77 -16.48 -13.87
CA GLN A 123 -12.37 -17.12 -15.02
C GLN A 123 -12.17 -16.27 -16.30
N ASP A 124 -12.21 -16.92 -17.47
CA ASP A 124 -12.16 -16.30 -18.81
C ASP A 124 -10.83 -15.58 -19.13
N ASP A 125 -9.69 -16.16 -18.73
CA ASP A 125 -8.33 -15.62 -18.91
C ASP A 125 -8.04 -14.28 -18.22
N ILE A 126 -8.98 -13.78 -17.42
CA ILE A 126 -8.85 -12.54 -16.66
C ILE A 126 -8.01 -12.79 -15.41
N CYS A 127 -7.04 -11.91 -15.15
CA CYS A 127 -6.23 -11.94 -13.93
C CYS A 127 -6.38 -10.65 -13.15
N VAL A 128 -6.58 -10.74 -11.83
CA VAL A 128 -6.58 -9.58 -10.93
C VAL A 128 -5.22 -9.52 -10.25
N THR A 129 -4.49 -8.42 -10.39
CA THR A 129 -3.26 -8.16 -9.64
C THR A 129 -3.56 -7.17 -8.51
N LEU A 130 -3.32 -7.60 -7.28
CA LEU A 130 -3.33 -6.75 -6.10
C LEU A 130 -1.90 -6.32 -5.80
N VAL A 131 -1.64 -5.02 -5.76
CA VAL A 131 -0.36 -4.46 -5.32
C VAL A 131 -0.53 -4.00 -3.88
N LEU A 132 0.08 -4.71 -2.94
CA LEU A 132 0.04 -4.43 -1.51
C LEU A 132 1.31 -3.67 -1.11
N GLN A 133 1.13 -2.44 -0.62
CA GLN A 133 2.20 -1.55 -0.18
C GLN A 133 2.01 -1.24 1.29
N PHE A 134 3.04 -1.43 2.10
CA PHE A 134 2.99 -1.02 3.49
C PHE A 134 3.38 0.45 3.63
N ILE A 135 2.62 1.22 4.41
CA ILE A 135 2.94 2.61 4.77
C ILE A 135 3.35 2.66 6.23
N PRO A 136 4.65 2.71 6.54
CA PRO A 136 5.13 2.64 7.91
C PRO A 136 4.72 3.83 8.78
N GLY A 137 4.46 5.01 8.20
CA GLY A 137 4.03 6.19 8.95
C GLY A 137 2.58 6.10 9.45
N LEU A 138 1.74 5.41 8.68
CA LEU A 138 0.33 5.13 9.01
C LEU A 138 0.14 3.76 9.68
N ARG A 139 1.15 2.88 9.61
CA ARG A 139 1.07 1.46 10.01
C ARG A 139 -0.14 0.79 9.38
N SER A 140 -0.25 0.91 8.06
CA SER A 140 -1.37 0.37 7.30
C SER A 140 -0.92 -0.07 5.93
N ILE A 141 -1.69 -0.96 5.32
CA ILE A 141 -1.44 -1.47 3.97
C ILE A 141 -2.35 -0.78 2.97
N GLY A 142 -1.76 -0.13 1.97
CA GLY A 142 -2.44 0.34 0.79
C GLY A 142 -2.54 -0.78 -0.25
N VAL A 143 -3.70 -0.88 -0.91
CA VAL A 143 -3.95 -1.87 -1.96
C VAL A 143 -4.37 -1.17 -3.24
N ILE A 144 -3.64 -1.45 -4.31
CA ILE A 144 -3.99 -1.04 -5.68
C ILE A 144 -4.44 -2.29 -6.43
N ALA A 145 -5.65 -2.26 -6.99
CA ALA A 145 -6.15 -3.33 -7.85
C ALA A 145 -5.85 -2.99 -9.30
N LYS A 146 -5.25 -3.92 -10.03
CA LYS A 146 -5.06 -3.84 -11.48
C LYS A 146 -5.71 -5.06 -12.12
N LEU A 147 -6.55 -4.83 -13.11
CA LEU A 147 -7.17 -5.90 -13.86
C LEU A 147 -6.41 -6.11 -15.17
N ASN A 148 -5.90 -7.32 -15.36
CA ASN A 148 -5.10 -7.69 -16.51
C ASN A 148 -5.91 -8.62 -17.43
N ARG A 149 -5.59 -8.60 -18.73
CA ARG A 149 -6.14 -9.51 -19.76
C ARG A 149 -7.66 -9.42 -19.95
N ILE A 150 -8.21 -8.20 -19.99
CA ILE A 150 -9.62 -7.98 -20.34
C ILE A 150 -9.76 -7.86 -21.86
N PRO A 151 -10.64 -8.61 -22.52
CA PRO A 151 -11.09 -8.29 -23.87
C PRO A 151 -11.89 -6.98 -23.86
N THR A 152 -11.20 -5.84 -24.02
CA THR A 152 -11.81 -4.49 -24.06
C THR A 152 -12.88 -4.33 -25.15
N SER A 153 -12.83 -5.17 -26.19
CA SER A 153 -13.84 -5.20 -27.27
C SER A 153 -15.20 -5.73 -26.84
N VAL A 154 -15.25 -6.61 -25.83
CA VAL A 154 -16.49 -7.25 -25.34
C VAL A 154 -16.97 -6.59 -24.05
N TYR A 155 -16.03 -6.14 -23.23
CA TYR A 155 -16.23 -5.72 -21.86
C TYR A 155 -15.81 -4.25 -21.73
N GLY A 156 -16.73 -3.31 -21.98
CA GLY A 156 -16.42 -1.89 -21.91
C GLY A 156 -15.81 -1.48 -20.55
N ASN A 157 -14.86 -0.55 -20.57
CA ASN A 157 -14.06 -0.11 -19.40
C ASN A 157 -14.89 0.25 -18.17
N ALA A 158 -16.11 0.78 -18.35
CA ALA A 158 -16.97 1.26 -17.28
C ALA A 158 -17.30 0.21 -16.19
N LEU A 159 -17.34 -1.09 -16.53
CA LEU A 159 -17.65 -2.13 -15.55
C LEU A 159 -16.43 -2.53 -14.70
N PHE A 160 -15.24 -2.11 -15.10
CA PHE A 160 -13.98 -2.55 -14.50
C PHE A 160 -13.10 -1.40 -13.97
N ASP A 161 -13.43 -0.14 -14.26
CA ASP A 161 -12.48 0.98 -14.08
C ASP A 161 -12.25 1.49 -12.64
N VAL A 162 -13.20 1.45 -11.68
CA VAL A 162 -12.99 2.21 -10.41
C VAL A 162 -13.41 1.56 -9.09
N SER A 163 -14.04 0.37 -9.09
CA SER A 163 -14.58 -0.16 -7.81
C SER A 163 -14.46 -1.67 -7.65
N LEU A 164 -13.42 -2.30 -8.21
CA LEU A 164 -13.34 -3.78 -8.15
C LEU A 164 -13.37 -4.31 -6.71
N LEU A 165 -12.61 -3.67 -5.83
CA LEU A 165 -12.43 -4.08 -4.44
C LEU A 165 -13.35 -3.33 -3.46
N SER A 166 -13.98 -2.23 -3.88
CA SER A 166 -14.92 -1.49 -3.04
C SER A 166 -16.09 -2.37 -2.64
N GLU A 167 -16.40 -2.35 -1.35
CA GLU A 167 -17.47 -3.14 -0.73
C GLU A 167 -17.36 -4.63 -1.06
N LEU A 168 -16.13 -5.17 -1.10
CA LEU A 168 -15.93 -6.61 -1.20
C LEU A 168 -16.52 -7.32 0.03
N PHE A 169 -16.43 -6.64 1.17
CA PHE A 169 -17.09 -6.95 2.43
C PHE A 169 -17.94 -5.75 2.85
N ASP A 170 -18.99 -6.01 3.63
CA ASP A 170 -19.96 -4.99 4.03
C ASP A 170 -19.26 -3.87 4.81
N GLY A 171 -19.42 -2.62 4.34
CA GLY A 171 -18.82 -1.44 4.95
C GLY A 171 -17.32 -1.24 4.67
N ASP A 172 -16.70 -2.03 3.79
CA ASP A 172 -15.28 -1.90 3.43
C ASP A 172 -15.09 -1.26 2.05
N ASP A 173 -15.11 0.08 2.01
CA ASP A 173 -14.88 0.88 0.79
C ASP A 173 -13.41 1.30 0.60
N GLY A 174 -12.59 1.09 1.64
CA GLY A 174 -11.19 1.48 1.72
C GLY A 174 -10.94 2.99 1.77
N SER A 175 -11.96 3.81 2.06
CA SER A 175 -11.87 5.27 2.05
C SER A 175 -11.26 5.88 3.31
N LYS A 176 -11.08 5.08 4.36
CA LYS A 176 -10.53 5.49 5.65
C LYS A 176 -9.40 4.54 6.06
N CYS A 177 -8.45 5.08 6.81
CA CYS A 177 -7.42 4.28 7.46
C CYS A 177 -8.05 3.52 8.64
N VAL A 178 -7.86 2.19 8.65
CA VAL A 178 -8.40 1.32 9.71
C VAL A 178 -7.70 1.58 11.05
N ASN A 179 -6.42 1.93 11.01
CA ASN A 179 -5.67 2.30 12.20
C ASN A 179 -6.10 3.69 12.68
N SER A 180 -6.66 3.78 13.90
CA SER A 180 -7.12 5.03 14.52
C SER A 180 -6.01 6.09 14.60
N ALA A 181 -4.79 5.68 14.94
CA ALA A 181 -3.63 6.58 14.97
C ALA A 181 -3.20 7.02 13.56
N GLY A 182 -3.36 6.16 12.56
CA GLY A 182 -3.12 6.50 11.16
C GLY A 182 -4.15 7.50 10.64
N GLN A 183 -5.43 7.27 10.94
CA GLN A 183 -6.51 8.19 10.56
C GLN A 183 -6.36 9.56 11.22
N ALA A 184 -6.04 9.60 12.53
CA ALA A 184 -5.79 10.87 13.21
C ALA A 184 -4.66 11.69 12.57
N LYS A 185 -3.59 11.03 12.10
CA LYS A 185 -2.50 11.70 11.36
C LYS A 185 -2.98 12.24 10.01
N LEU A 186 -3.81 11.49 9.27
CA LEU A 186 -4.38 11.95 8.01
C LEU A 186 -5.30 13.17 8.23
N ASP A 187 -6.13 13.13 9.28
CA ASP A 187 -7.05 14.21 9.64
C ASP A 187 -6.27 15.48 10.05
N GLN A 188 -5.22 15.33 10.85
CA GLN A 188 -4.34 16.45 11.25
C GLN A 188 -3.62 17.09 10.06
N LEU A 189 -3.26 16.29 9.05
CA LEU A 189 -2.59 16.76 7.83
C LEU A 189 -3.58 17.17 6.73
N GLN A 190 -4.89 17.04 6.97
CA GLN A 190 -5.97 17.30 6.01
C GLN A 190 -5.77 16.57 4.68
N ILE A 191 -5.37 15.30 4.74
CA ILE A 191 -5.13 14.46 3.55
C ILE A 191 -6.29 13.48 3.41
N SER A 192 -6.96 13.51 2.27
CA SER A 192 -7.97 12.50 1.96
C SER A 192 -7.30 11.24 1.38
N VAL A 193 -7.89 10.07 1.61
CA VAL A 193 -7.41 8.81 1.01
C VAL A 193 -7.55 8.84 -0.51
N ALA A 194 -8.53 9.59 -1.05
CA ALA A 194 -8.71 9.78 -2.49
C ALA A 194 -7.48 10.45 -3.15
N ASP A 195 -6.83 11.39 -2.46
CA ASP A 195 -5.60 12.02 -2.96
C ASP A 195 -4.42 11.02 -3.04
N LEU A 196 -4.47 9.98 -2.21
CA LEU A 196 -3.42 8.96 -2.08
C LEU A 196 -3.67 7.73 -2.94
N GLU A 197 -4.90 7.52 -3.39
CA GLU A 197 -5.32 6.33 -4.15
C GLU A 197 -4.44 6.09 -5.38
N SER A 198 -4.08 7.15 -6.11
CA SER A 198 -3.24 7.05 -7.31
C SER A 198 -1.81 6.55 -7.04
N LYS A 199 -1.27 6.79 -5.84
CA LYS A 199 0.12 6.45 -5.48
C LYS A 199 0.22 5.16 -4.68
N ILE A 200 -0.71 4.96 -3.75
CA ILE A 200 -0.61 3.96 -2.68
C ILE A 200 -1.84 3.03 -2.67
N GLY A 201 -2.93 3.46 -3.29
CA GLY A 201 -4.20 2.73 -3.29
C GLY A 201 -5.05 3.03 -2.07
N ARG A 202 -5.98 2.12 -1.79
CA ARG A 202 -6.97 2.25 -0.72
C ARG A 202 -6.65 1.36 0.47
N PHE A 203 -7.16 1.73 1.64
CA PHE A 203 -6.90 1.05 2.90
C PHE A 203 -8.05 0.10 3.26
N TYR A 204 -8.12 -1.04 2.58
CA TYR A 204 -9.19 -2.00 2.88
C TYR A 204 -8.97 -2.72 4.21
N ILE A 205 -10.06 -2.99 4.92
CA ILE A 205 -10.09 -3.73 6.18
C ILE A 205 -9.58 -5.15 5.97
N PHE A 206 -10.00 -5.82 4.89
CA PHE A 206 -9.54 -7.19 4.63
C PHE A 206 -8.01 -7.27 4.47
N ALA A 207 -7.38 -6.25 3.90
CA ALA A 207 -5.93 -6.23 3.69
C ALA A 207 -5.18 -6.05 5.00
N GLN A 208 -5.68 -5.21 5.91
CA GLN A 208 -5.10 -5.09 7.26
C GLN A 208 -5.22 -6.41 8.03
N LYS A 209 -6.38 -7.07 7.92
CA LYS A 209 -6.63 -8.38 8.53
C LYS A 209 -5.66 -9.43 8.01
N MET A 210 -5.42 -9.48 6.69
CA MET A 210 -4.44 -10.41 6.09
C MET A 210 -3.02 -10.19 6.62
N ALA A 211 -2.65 -8.96 6.97
CA ALA A 211 -1.36 -8.65 7.60
C ALA A 211 -1.30 -8.87 9.11
N GLY A 212 -2.42 -9.25 9.74
CA GLY A 212 -2.49 -9.34 11.20
C GLY A 212 -2.47 -7.97 11.89
N ILE A 213 -2.71 -6.87 11.16
CA ILE A 213 -2.83 -5.52 11.71
C ILE A 213 -4.28 -5.34 12.16
N ASN A 214 -4.64 -5.84 13.34
CA ASN A 214 -5.98 -5.67 13.89
C ASN A 214 -5.92 -5.48 15.42
N ASP A 215 -6.67 -4.50 15.94
CA ASP A 215 -6.75 -4.17 17.38
C ASP A 215 -7.54 -5.20 18.20
N GLU A 216 -8.45 -5.95 17.57
CA GLU A 216 -9.26 -6.95 18.25
C GLU A 216 -8.67 -8.35 18.07
N ILE A 217 -8.02 -8.79 19.16
CA ILE A 217 -7.76 -10.19 19.54
C ILE A 217 -6.90 -10.96 18.52
N THR A 218 -5.63 -11.15 18.90
CA THR A 218 -4.69 -12.19 18.44
C THR A 218 -5.33 -13.20 17.49
N SER A 219 -5.37 -12.84 16.20
CA SER A 219 -5.89 -13.73 15.18
C SER A 219 -4.95 -14.92 15.12
N LYS A 220 -5.46 -16.10 15.44
CA LYS A 220 -4.67 -17.32 15.31
C LYS A 220 -4.29 -17.43 13.83
N ASN A 221 -3.06 -17.84 13.52
CA ASN A 221 -2.59 -18.00 12.14
C ASN A 221 -3.56 -18.82 11.25
N SER A 222 -4.35 -19.73 11.84
CA SER A 222 -5.41 -20.48 11.16
C SER A 222 -6.55 -19.59 10.63
N GLN A 223 -6.96 -18.55 11.38
CA GLN A 223 -8.01 -17.62 10.95
C GLN A 223 -7.56 -16.75 9.79
N LEU A 224 -6.27 -16.47 9.70
CA LEU A 224 -5.70 -15.63 8.65
C LEU A 224 -5.72 -16.34 7.28
N CYS A 225 -5.48 -17.65 7.28
CA CYS A 225 -5.65 -18.50 6.09
C CYS A 225 -7.12 -18.53 5.60
N GLU A 226 -8.08 -18.62 6.52
CA GLU A 226 -9.52 -18.54 6.20
C GLU A 226 -9.91 -17.18 5.61
N ILE A 227 -9.33 -16.09 6.12
CA ILE A 227 -9.51 -14.74 5.58
C ILE A 227 -9.00 -14.68 4.13
N ILE A 228 -7.80 -15.20 3.85
CA ILE A 228 -7.25 -15.26 2.49
C ILE A 228 -8.18 -16.04 1.56
N HIS A 229 -8.65 -17.22 2.00
CA HIS A 229 -9.59 -18.02 1.23
C HIS A 229 -10.87 -17.22 0.89
N SER A 230 -11.45 -16.54 1.90
CA SER A 230 -12.64 -15.72 1.71
C SER A 230 -12.38 -14.55 0.76
N VAL A 231 -11.24 -13.86 0.88
CA VAL A 231 -10.88 -12.73 0.01
C VAL A 231 -10.74 -13.20 -1.44
N VAL A 232 -9.98 -14.25 -1.69
CA VAL A 232 -9.78 -14.82 -3.04
C VAL A 232 -11.12 -15.27 -3.63
N GLY A 233 -11.95 -15.96 -2.84
CA GLY A 233 -13.28 -16.41 -3.26
C GLY A 233 -14.20 -15.24 -3.64
N LYS A 234 -14.23 -14.18 -2.82
CA LYS A 234 -15.03 -12.97 -3.08
C LYS A 234 -14.55 -12.22 -4.32
N ILE A 235 -13.23 -12.08 -4.52
CA ILE A 235 -12.66 -11.43 -5.71
C ILE A 235 -13.08 -12.19 -6.97
N ARG A 236 -12.90 -13.52 -7.00
CA ARG A 236 -13.31 -14.35 -8.13
C ARG A 236 -14.81 -14.25 -8.40
N SER A 237 -15.64 -14.30 -7.35
CA SER A 237 -17.08 -14.13 -7.49
C SER A 237 -17.43 -12.76 -8.07
N ARG A 238 -16.78 -11.69 -7.59
CA ARG A 238 -17.01 -10.32 -8.06
C ARG A 238 -16.64 -10.16 -9.54
N VAL A 239 -15.47 -10.69 -9.95
CA VAL A 239 -15.04 -10.69 -11.36
C VAL A 239 -16.05 -11.45 -12.21
N ARG A 240 -16.43 -12.67 -11.81
CA ARG A 240 -17.43 -13.48 -12.52
C ARG A 240 -18.76 -12.74 -12.69
N SER A 241 -19.29 -12.13 -11.63
CA SER A 241 -20.53 -11.35 -11.69
C SER A 241 -20.42 -10.18 -12.67
N ARG A 242 -19.27 -9.49 -12.71
CA ARG A 242 -19.04 -8.39 -13.67
C ARG A 242 -18.92 -8.88 -15.09
N CYS A 243 -18.27 -10.00 -15.34
CA CYS A 243 -18.23 -10.62 -16.67
C CYS A 243 -19.63 -10.97 -17.15
N VAL A 244 -20.46 -11.56 -16.30
CA VAL A 244 -21.87 -11.87 -16.62
C VAL A 244 -22.66 -10.59 -16.93
N LEU A 245 -22.57 -9.56 -16.08
CA LEU A 245 -23.23 -8.28 -16.32
C LEU A 245 -22.78 -7.65 -17.63
N ALA A 246 -21.48 -7.68 -17.91
CA ALA A 246 -20.92 -7.12 -19.12
C ALA A 246 -21.41 -7.86 -20.39
N ARG A 247 -21.51 -9.19 -20.33
CA ARG A 247 -22.13 -10.00 -21.40
C ARG A 247 -23.59 -9.61 -21.62
N ILE A 248 -24.38 -9.49 -20.55
CA ILE A 248 -25.78 -9.09 -20.62
C ILE A 248 -25.91 -7.69 -21.24
N THR A 249 -25.12 -6.71 -20.78
CA THR A 249 -25.13 -5.35 -21.33
C THR A 249 -24.75 -5.33 -22.81
N HIS A 250 -23.76 -6.14 -23.21
CA HIS A 250 -23.38 -6.28 -24.61
C HIS A 250 -24.53 -6.87 -25.45
N SER A 251 -25.15 -7.96 -25.00
CA SER A 251 -26.30 -8.57 -25.68
C SER A 251 -27.49 -7.61 -25.79
N LEU A 252 -27.80 -6.86 -24.73
CA LEU A 252 -28.87 -5.86 -24.74
C LEU A 252 -28.58 -4.71 -25.71
N ARG A 253 -27.33 -4.24 -25.79
CA ARG A 253 -26.92 -3.23 -26.78
C ARG A 253 -27.11 -3.74 -28.21
N MET A 254 -26.78 -5.00 -28.48
CA MET A 254 -26.99 -5.59 -29.81
C MET A 254 -28.47 -5.76 -30.16
N PHE A 255 -29.34 -5.94 -29.16
CA PHE A 255 -30.79 -6.07 -29.38
C PHE A 255 -31.53 -4.74 -29.57
N PHE A 256 -31.10 -3.66 -28.91
CA PHE A 256 -31.80 -2.36 -28.93
C PHE A 256 -31.32 -1.40 -30.04
N PHE A 257 -30.22 -1.72 -30.73
CA PHE A 257 -29.69 -0.91 -31.83
C PHE A 257 -29.93 -1.52 -33.24
N PHE A 258 -30.90 -2.42 -33.36
CA PHE A 258 -31.49 -2.87 -34.62
C PHE A 258 -32.91 -2.33 -34.79
#